data_AF-A0A3B1JAQ6-F1
#
_entry.id   AF-A0A3B1JAQ6-F1
#
_cell.length_a   1.000
_cell.length_b   1.000
_cell.length_c   1.000
_cell.angle_alpha   90.00
_cell.angle_beta   90.00
_cell.angle_gamma   90.00
#
_symmetry.space_group_name_H-M   'P 1'
#
loop_
_entity.id
_entity.type
_entity.pdbx_description
1 polymer ?
#
loop_
_entity_poly.entity_id
_entity_poly.type
_entity_poly.pdbx_seq_one_letter_code
_entity_poly.pdbx_strand_id
1 'polypeptide(L)'
;MALSKAISSARYWRSSDQHIHINKCTFGEQARNKMDKAKREQQRDVILQCVCALLNSGGGVISAGVENEDYDYCTMSLGEDMQIYLKSLLNPANIEDFIEFVPSGNALQMYVKSWCSHDNRARLCSVDSGLKERSGTSTLFIPPSGVLDFIKKKRQTLYSGPPAKKKWTQGDELIYQKAEQFYEKREARLGQILDFGESVNVEFKSFDSEKNLEKRLKENLPKYLSAFGNTKGGFLIIGVDDRSKTVVGCGRGMDAQTMEQMIQEICNRAQSRAFHLLDCARKEEWSVDCEVFEVMENSGEEPRYIVGFKVPAFCCAVFEDNPKCWHIENDAITLLDPRSWLEKIQLCDPGNELSSRFNKVLSLKDSPPQCRAVYSTQDITKLQERIFSGK
;
A
#
# COMPACT_ATOMS: atom_id res chain seq x y z
N MET A 1 23.28 8.61 2.86
CA MET A 1 22.71 9.83 3.46
C MET A 1 22.25 9.44 4.86
N ALA A 2 22.89 9.97 5.91
CA ALA A 2 22.62 9.56 7.29
C ALA A 2 21.68 10.58 7.95
N LEU A 3 20.59 10.10 8.56
CA LEU A 3 19.75 10.89 9.47
C LEU A 3 20.53 11.01 10.79
N SER A 4 21.13 12.17 11.07
CA SER A 4 21.77 12.41 12.36
C SER A 4 20.79 13.10 13.31
N LYS A 5 20.57 12.49 14.49
CA LYS A 5 19.97 13.19 15.64
C LYS A 5 21.04 14.05 16.29
N ALA A 6 20.73 15.32 16.53
CA ALA A 6 21.59 16.21 17.30
C ALA A 6 21.56 15.82 18.79
N ILE A 7 22.73 15.66 19.42
CA ILE A 7 22.88 15.48 20.87
C ILE A 7 23.48 16.75 21.50
N SER A 8 22.68 17.31 22.42
CA SER A 8 22.93 18.17 23.58
C SER A 8 24.02 19.26 23.55
N SER A 9 23.60 20.53 23.69
CA SER A 9 23.77 21.31 24.94
C SER A 9 23.29 22.76 24.74
N ALA A 10 22.06 23.08 25.14
CA ALA A 10 21.64 24.46 25.38
C ALA A 10 20.28 24.48 26.09
N ARG A 11 20.07 25.54 26.86
CA ARG A 11 19.00 25.76 27.84
C ARG A 11 17.59 25.64 27.26
N TYR A 12 16.70 25.16 28.12
CA TYR A 12 15.26 25.03 27.96
C TYR A 12 14.61 26.18 27.18
N TRP A 13 14.32 25.90 25.91
CA TRP A 13 13.04 26.18 25.26
C TRP A 13 12.75 24.95 24.40
N ARG A 14 11.90 24.02 24.87
CA ARG A 14 11.37 22.98 23.97
C ARG A 14 10.55 23.73 22.93
N SER A 15 11.04 23.83 21.68
CA SER A 15 10.12 24.12 20.59
C SER A 15 9.11 22.98 20.60
N SER A 16 7.83 23.30 20.72
CA SER A 16 6.75 22.31 20.80
C SER A 16 6.64 21.44 19.53
N ASP A 17 7.32 21.86 18.46
CA ASP A 17 7.26 21.25 17.14
C ASP A 17 8.39 20.25 16.90
N GLN A 18 8.07 19.18 16.18
CA GLN A 18 9.03 18.16 15.76
C GLN A 18 10.00 18.73 14.73
N HIS A 19 11.28 18.42 14.85
CA HIS A 19 12.32 18.95 13.96
C HIS A 19 13.15 17.82 13.35
N ILE A 20 13.17 17.74 12.02
CA ILE A 20 13.93 16.74 11.26
C ILE A 20 15.03 17.45 10.48
N HIS A 21 16.26 16.92 10.54
CA HIS A 21 17.38 17.44 9.78
C HIS A 21 17.77 16.50 8.63
N ILE A 22 17.89 17.04 7.43
CA ILE A 22 18.43 16.37 6.24
C ILE A 22 19.73 17.07 5.86
N ASN A 23 20.86 16.38 5.98
CA ASN A 23 22.19 17.01 5.86
C ASN A 23 22.43 17.75 4.54
N LYS A 24 22.10 17.10 3.40
CA LYS A 24 22.31 17.65 2.06
C LYS A 24 21.22 17.18 1.11
N CYS A 25 20.63 18.09 0.36
CA CYS A 25 19.65 17.83 -0.67
C CYS A 25 19.85 18.80 -1.84
N THR A 26 19.68 18.31 -3.06
CA THR A 26 19.75 19.14 -4.27
C THR A 26 18.35 19.61 -4.64
N PHE A 27 18.19 20.91 -4.86
CA PHE A 27 16.92 21.52 -5.23
C PHE A 27 17.05 22.31 -6.54
N GLY A 28 15.91 22.54 -7.20
CA GLY A 28 15.81 23.24 -8.47
C GLY A 28 15.90 22.30 -9.68
N GLU A 29 15.07 22.56 -10.68
CA GLU A 29 14.81 21.62 -11.77
C GLU A 29 16.08 21.26 -12.58
N GLN A 30 16.86 22.26 -12.95
CA GLN A 30 18.07 22.04 -13.74
C GLN A 30 19.12 21.22 -13.00
N ALA A 31 19.33 21.50 -11.70
CA ALA A 31 20.30 20.77 -10.89
C ALA A 31 19.83 19.33 -10.69
N ARG A 32 18.55 19.13 -10.38
CA ARG A 32 17.96 17.80 -10.18
C ARG A 32 17.98 16.95 -11.45
N ASN A 33 17.76 17.52 -12.63
CA ASN A 33 17.86 16.79 -13.89
C ASN A 33 19.27 16.35 -14.27
N LYS A 34 20.30 17.02 -13.75
CA LYS A 34 21.71 16.63 -13.93
C LYS A 34 22.17 15.57 -12.93
N MET A 35 21.38 15.27 -11.91
CA MET A 35 21.73 14.27 -10.91
C MET A 35 21.66 12.84 -11.47
N ASP A 36 22.48 11.97 -10.88
CA ASP A 36 22.26 10.54 -11.01
C ASP A 36 20.83 10.16 -10.57
N LYS A 37 20.19 9.28 -11.34
CA LYS A 37 18.79 8.89 -11.14
C LYS A 37 18.56 8.27 -9.76
N ALA A 38 19.46 7.37 -9.32
CA ALA A 38 19.31 6.70 -8.04
C ALA A 38 19.48 7.69 -6.87
N LYS A 39 20.44 8.62 -6.96
CA LYS A 39 20.59 9.70 -5.97
C LYS A 39 19.36 10.62 -5.93
N ARG A 40 18.82 10.98 -7.10
CA ARG A 40 17.62 11.83 -7.20
C ARG A 40 16.40 11.17 -6.54
N GLU A 41 16.19 9.89 -6.82
CA GLU A 41 15.12 9.07 -6.22
C GLU A 41 15.32 8.90 -4.70
N GLN A 42 16.54 8.64 -4.24
CA GLN A 42 16.85 8.56 -2.81
C GLN A 42 16.52 9.85 -2.07
N GLN A 43 16.95 11.01 -2.59
CA GLN A 43 16.65 12.31 -1.97
C GLN A 43 15.14 12.56 -1.89
N ARG A 44 14.42 12.26 -2.98
CA ARG A 44 12.96 12.36 -3.03
C ARG A 44 12.31 11.47 -1.97
N ASP A 45 12.69 10.20 -1.89
CA ASP A 45 12.08 9.25 -0.97
C ASP A 45 12.31 9.65 0.50
N VAL A 46 13.50 10.18 0.82
CA VAL A 46 13.79 10.72 2.16
C VAL A 46 12.88 11.92 2.50
N ILE A 47 12.69 12.86 1.57
CA ILE A 47 11.79 14.01 1.80
C ILE A 47 10.35 13.52 2.00
N LEU A 48 9.84 12.64 1.11
CA LEU A 48 8.49 12.11 1.22
C LEU A 48 8.27 11.35 2.54
N GLN A 49 9.25 10.56 2.97
CA GLN A 49 9.23 9.87 4.25
C GLN A 49 9.12 10.86 5.42
N CYS A 50 9.94 11.93 5.42
CA CYS A 50 9.93 12.94 6.49
C CYS A 50 8.61 13.72 6.52
N VAL A 51 8.13 14.16 5.35
CA VAL A 51 6.85 14.88 5.20
C VAL A 51 5.69 14.00 5.66
N CYS A 52 5.60 12.75 5.17
CA CYS A 52 4.58 11.79 5.59
C CYS A 52 4.60 11.55 7.10
N ALA A 53 5.80 11.41 7.69
CA ALA A 53 5.95 11.22 9.12
C ALA A 53 5.42 12.40 9.93
N LEU A 54 5.78 13.64 9.58
CA LEU A 54 5.30 14.85 10.26
C LEU A 54 3.80 15.05 10.08
N LEU A 55 3.27 14.85 8.86
CA LEU A 55 1.84 14.89 8.56
C LEU A 55 1.05 13.97 9.51
N ASN A 56 1.54 12.74 9.69
CA ASN A 56 0.91 11.76 10.58
C ASN A 56 1.22 11.97 12.07
N SER A 57 2.00 13.00 12.41
CA SER A 57 2.56 13.20 13.75
C SER A 57 2.32 14.57 14.36
N GLY A 58 1.32 15.32 13.90
CA GLY A 58 1.02 16.64 14.47
C GLY A 58 1.76 17.80 13.82
N GLY A 59 2.54 17.55 12.76
CA GLY A 59 3.32 18.55 12.04
C GLY A 59 4.72 18.78 12.62
N GLY A 60 5.44 19.72 12.02
CA GLY A 60 6.80 20.09 12.42
C GLY A 60 7.59 20.75 11.30
N VAL A 61 8.92 20.73 11.42
CA VAL A 61 9.83 21.41 10.51
C VAL A 61 10.89 20.44 9.99
N ILE A 62 11.13 20.47 8.68
CA ILE A 62 12.25 19.80 8.03
C ILE A 62 13.28 20.85 7.65
N SER A 63 14.49 20.76 8.22
CA SER A 63 15.66 21.53 7.79
C SER A 63 16.47 20.71 6.79
N ALA A 64 16.38 21.03 5.50
CA ALA A 64 17.17 20.38 4.46
C ALA A 64 18.35 21.27 4.04
N GLY A 65 19.58 20.84 4.34
CA GLY A 65 20.79 21.53 3.87
C GLY A 65 20.87 21.51 2.35
N VAL A 66 21.11 22.66 1.74
CA VAL A 66 21.18 22.81 0.28
C VAL A 66 22.56 22.36 -0.21
N GLU A 67 22.60 21.45 -1.19
CA GLU A 67 23.84 20.90 -1.74
C GLU A 67 24.41 21.74 -2.88
N ASN A 68 23.57 22.33 -3.73
CA ASN A 68 23.99 23.14 -4.86
C ASN A 68 24.10 24.63 -4.48
N GLU A 69 25.31 25.20 -4.59
CA GLU A 69 25.66 26.53 -4.06
C GLU A 69 24.85 27.69 -4.68
N ASP A 70 24.55 27.61 -5.97
CA ASP A 70 23.80 28.66 -6.69
C ASP A 70 22.27 28.57 -6.51
N TYR A 71 21.80 27.80 -5.53
CA TYR A 71 20.37 27.60 -5.32
C TYR A 71 19.69 28.81 -4.70
N ASP A 72 18.63 29.29 -5.34
CA ASP A 72 17.68 30.23 -4.78
C ASP A 72 16.25 29.72 -4.99
N TYR A 73 15.52 29.47 -3.89
CA TYR A 73 14.15 28.99 -3.94
C TYR A 73 13.22 29.93 -4.72
N CYS A 74 13.40 31.25 -4.58
CA CYS A 74 12.53 32.25 -5.20
C CYS A 74 12.59 32.23 -6.73
N THR A 75 13.69 31.73 -7.30
CA THR A 75 13.90 31.66 -8.76
C THR A 75 13.93 30.22 -9.29
N MET A 76 14.26 29.23 -8.46
CA MET A 76 14.51 27.85 -8.90
C MET A 76 13.51 26.83 -8.34
N SER A 77 12.73 27.15 -7.30
CA SER A 77 11.77 26.25 -6.64
C SER A 77 12.41 24.90 -6.20
N LEU A 78 11.62 23.85 -5.98
CA LEU A 78 12.12 22.54 -5.51
C LEU A 78 12.72 21.68 -6.63
N GLY A 79 12.20 21.84 -7.85
CA GLY A 79 12.24 20.84 -8.92
C GLY A 79 10.87 20.20 -9.13
N GLU A 80 10.56 19.86 -10.38
CA GLU A 80 9.28 19.36 -10.84
C GLU A 80 9.01 17.96 -10.29
N ASP A 81 10.01 17.08 -10.24
CA ASP A 81 9.85 15.75 -9.68
C ASP A 81 9.38 15.81 -8.22
N MET A 82 10.05 16.60 -7.37
CA MET A 82 9.66 16.80 -5.96
C MET A 82 8.22 17.31 -5.83
N GLN A 83 7.83 18.30 -6.64
CA GLN A 83 6.47 18.86 -6.63
C GLN A 83 5.42 17.83 -7.02
N ILE A 84 5.67 17.03 -8.08
CA ILE A 84 4.74 15.97 -8.52
C ILE A 84 4.51 14.95 -7.39
N TYR A 85 5.57 14.50 -6.73
CA TYR A 85 5.43 13.49 -5.68
C TYR A 85 4.81 14.06 -4.39
N LEU A 86 5.11 15.31 -4.01
CA LEU A 86 4.43 15.97 -2.90
C LEU A 86 2.94 16.20 -3.18
N LYS A 87 2.59 16.61 -4.40
CA LYS A 87 1.20 16.73 -4.84
C LYS A 87 0.48 15.39 -4.80
N SER A 88 1.14 14.31 -5.24
CA SER A 88 0.59 12.95 -5.16
C SER A 88 0.34 12.51 -3.71
N LEU A 89 1.29 12.80 -2.80
CA LEU A 89 1.18 12.48 -1.37
C LEU A 89 0.01 13.21 -0.68
N LEU A 90 -0.22 14.48 -1.06
CA LEU A 90 -1.21 15.35 -0.42
C LEU A 90 -2.59 15.31 -1.07
N ASN A 91 -2.72 14.65 -2.23
CA ASN A 91 -3.97 14.57 -2.99
C ASN A 91 -5.16 14.13 -2.11
N PRO A 92 -6.30 14.85 -2.12
CA PRO A 92 -6.70 15.91 -3.06
C PRO A 92 -6.33 17.35 -2.65
N ALA A 93 -5.56 17.57 -1.57
CA ALA A 93 -5.17 18.90 -1.13
C ALA A 93 -4.00 19.49 -1.95
N ASN A 94 -3.84 20.81 -1.88
CA ASN A 94 -2.68 21.48 -2.48
C ASN A 94 -1.47 21.40 -1.55
N ILE A 95 -0.28 21.66 -2.10
CA ILE A 95 0.97 21.60 -1.33
C ILE A 95 0.97 22.72 -0.28
N GLU A 96 0.54 23.91 -0.68
CA GLU A 96 0.52 25.15 0.11
C GLU A 96 -0.43 25.06 1.32
N ASP A 97 -1.41 24.16 1.26
CA ASP A 97 -2.32 23.92 2.39
C ASP A 97 -1.57 23.28 3.57
N PHE A 98 -0.52 22.50 3.29
CA PHE A 98 0.19 21.67 4.26
C PHE A 98 1.66 22.03 4.45
N ILE A 99 2.33 22.61 3.45
CA ILE A 99 3.77 22.81 3.46
C ILE A 99 4.09 24.23 3.06
N GLU A 100 4.79 24.94 3.94
CA GLU A 100 5.41 26.23 3.65
C GLU A 100 6.93 26.06 3.51
N PHE A 101 7.50 26.62 2.45
CA PHE A 101 8.93 26.54 2.16
C PHE A 101 9.59 27.88 2.44
N VAL A 102 10.59 27.88 3.32
CA VAL A 102 11.29 29.09 3.75
C VAL A 102 12.80 28.89 3.61
N PRO A 103 13.47 29.63 2.73
CA PRO A 103 14.93 29.66 2.67
C PRO A 103 15.51 30.22 3.98
N SER A 104 16.54 29.56 4.52
CA SER A 104 17.19 29.97 5.77
C SER A 104 18.67 29.61 5.75
N GLY A 105 19.53 30.59 5.43
CA GLY A 105 20.97 30.36 5.26
C GLY A 105 21.23 29.35 4.14
N ASN A 106 22.07 28.35 4.39
CA ASN A 106 22.34 27.27 3.42
C ASN A 106 21.36 26.08 3.57
N ALA A 107 20.13 26.34 3.98
CA ALA A 107 19.10 25.31 4.15
C ALA A 107 17.75 25.80 3.63
N LEU A 108 16.93 24.86 3.17
CA LEU A 108 15.52 25.06 2.89
C LEU A 108 14.71 24.47 4.05
N GLN A 109 13.95 25.31 4.75
CA GLN A 109 13.02 24.88 5.79
C GLN A 109 11.68 24.51 5.15
N MET A 110 11.11 23.39 5.57
CA MET A 110 9.76 22.95 5.18
C MET A 110 8.91 22.87 6.45
N TYR A 111 8.00 23.81 6.63
CA TYR A 111 7.04 23.80 7.73
C TYR A 111 5.84 22.96 7.32
N VAL A 112 5.72 21.78 7.92
CA VAL A 112 4.70 20.78 7.60
C VAL A 112 3.60 20.86 8.65
N LYS A 113 2.39 21.22 8.24
CA LYS A 113 1.20 21.16 9.10
C LYS A 113 0.82 19.72 9.38
N SER A 114 0.07 19.51 10.46
CA SER A 114 -0.52 18.21 10.72
C SER A 114 -1.53 17.82 9.64
N TRP A 115 -1.55 16.54 9.26
CA TRP A 115 -2.62 15.96 8.45
C TRP A 115 -3.95 16.05 9.17
N CYS A 116 -5.04 16.23 8.43
CA CYS A 116 -6.41 16.17 8.94
C CYS A 116 -7.30 15.49 7.90
N SER A 117 -8.31 14.78 8.38
CA SER A 117 -9.21 13.99 7.54
C SER A 117 -10.40 14.76 6.98
N HIS A 118 -10.38 16.10 7.11
CA HIS A 118 -11.36 16.96 6.46
C HIS A 118 -11.43 16.66 4.95
N ASP A 119 -12.56 16.94 4.32
CA ASP A 119 -12.76 16.74 2.86
C ASP A 119 -12.75 15.27 2.40
N ASN A 120 -13.27 14.36 3.24
CA ASN A 120 -13.33 12.91 2.96
C ASN A 120 -11.95 12.26 2.72
N ARG A 121 -10.88 12.82 3.31
CA ARG A 121 -9.54 12.26 3.23
C ARG A 121 -9.38 11.07 4.17
N ALA A 122 -8.53 10.13 3.78
CA ALA A 122 -8.10 9.04 4.64
C ALA A 122 -7.42 9.58 5.91
N ARG A 123 -7.60 8.90 7.04
CA ARG A 123 -7.05 9.34 8.34
C ARG A 123 -5.53 9.37 8.37
N LEU A 124 -4.86 8.59 7.54
CA LEU A 124 -3.41 8.62 7.41
C LEU A 124 -3.03 9.19 6.05
N CYS A 125 -1.99 10.03 6.04
CA CYS A 125 -1.27 10.35 4.82
C CYS A 125 -0.33 9.19 4.50
N SER A 126 -0.34 8.69 3.28
CA SER A 126 0.52 7.57 2.84
C SER A 126 1.06 7.86 1.46
N VAL A 127 2.29 7.46 1.18
CA VAL A 127 2.88 7.49 -0.17
C VAL A 127 2.33 6.34 -1.02
N ASP A 128 2.20 5.16 -0.41
CA ASP A 128 1.69 3.94 -1.04
C ASP A 128 0.82 3.18 -0.03
N SER A 129 -0.31 2.62 -0.47
CA SER A 129 -1.23 1.88 0.39
C SER A 129 -0.83 0.41 0.61
N GLY A 130 0.10 -0.11 -0.20
CA GLY A 130 0.47 -1.54 -0.24
C GLY A 130 -0.61 -2.44 -0.83
N LEU A 131 -1.70 -1.89 -1.37
CA LEU A 131 -2.86 -2.65 -1.86
C LEU A 131 -2.95 -2.61 -3.39
N LYS A 132 -3.29 -3.75 -3.98
CA LYS A 132 -3.59 -3.89 -5.42
C LYS A 132 -5.00 -4.38 -5.64
N GLU A 133 -5.53 -4.10 -6.83
CA GLU A 133 -6.80 -4.67 -7.31
C GLU A 133 -6.72 -5.03 -8.80
N ARG A 134 -7.57 -5.95 -9.24
CA ARG A 134 -7.80 -6.27 -10.65
C ARG A 134 -8.84 -5.33 -11.26
N SER A 135 -8.56 -4.84 -12.47
CA SER A 135 -9.51 -4.11 -13.31
C SER A 135 -9.28 -4.46 -14.78
N GLY A 136 -10.25 -5.16 -15.39
CA GLY A 136 -10.03 -5.79 -16.69
C GLY A 136 -8.86 -6.76 -16.61
N THR A 137 -7.95 -6.76 -17.60
CA THR A 137 -6.73 -7.58 -17.58
C THR A 137 -5.57 -6.94 -16.81
N SER A 138 -5.78 -5.78 -16.18
CA SER A 138 -4.71 -5.04 -15.52
C SER A 138 -4.75 -5.19 -14.00
N THR A 139 -3.55 -5.28 -13.41
CA THR A 139 -3.35 -5.16 -11.97
C THR A 139 -3.01 -3.72 -11.62
N LEU A 140 -3.94 -3.04 -10.94
CA LEU A 140 -3.85 -1.65 -10.57
C LEU A 140 -3.44 -1.47 -9.11
N PHE A 141 -2.79 -0.34 -8.85
CA PHE A 141 -2.54 0.13 -7.49
C PHE A 141 -3.77 0.83 -6.94
N ILE A 142 -4.13 0.55 -5.68
CA ILE A 142 -5.16 1.33 -4.98
C ILE A 142 -4.46 2.54 -4.36
N PRO A 143 -4.63 3.76 -4.91
CA PRO A 143 -3.97 4.93 -4.35
C PRO A 143 -4.47 5.22 -2.93
N PRO A 144 -3.66 5.89 -2.08
CA PRO A 144 -4.08 6.30 -0.73
C PRO A 144 -5.43 7.04 -0.71
N SER A 145 -5.69 7.89 -1.71
CA SER A 145 -6.96 8.59 -1.89
C SER A 145 -8.16 7.66 -2.18
N GLY A 146 -7.93 6.47 -2.72
CA GLY A 146 -8.95 5.46 -3.02
C GLY A 146 -9.17 4.42 -1.91
N VAL A 147 -8.39 4.45 -0.82
CA VAL A 147 -8.45 3.42 0.22
C VAL A 147 -9.78 3.44 0.98
N LEU A 148 -10.34 4.62 1.25
CA LEU A 148 -11.64 4.70 1.94
C LEU A 148 -12.77 4.07 1.10
N ASP A 149 -12.75 4.29 -0.21
CA ASP A 149 -13.69 3.65 -1.13
C ASP A 149 -13.48 2.14 -1.19
N PHE A 150 -12.23 1.67 -1.18
CA PHE A 150 -11.91 0.25 -1.08
C PHE A 150 -12.50 -0.37 0.19
N ILE A 151 -12.27 0.22 1.36
CA ILE A 151 -12.81 -0.25 2.65
C ILE A 151 -14.35 -0.26 2.62
N LYS A 152 -14.96 0.80 2.09
CA LYS A 152 -16.42 0.90 1.94
C LYS A 152 -16.98 -0.22 1.04
N LYS A 153 -16.35 -0.49 -0.10
CA LYS A 153 -16.73 -1.58 -1.00
C LYS A 153 -16.63 -2.94 -0.30
N LYS A 154 -15.54 -3.21 0.42
CA LYS A 154 -15.37 -4.46 1.19
C LYS A 154 -16.46 -4.63 2.25
N ARG A 155 -16.77 -3.59 3.02
CA ARG A 155 -17.89 -3.60 3.99
C ARG A 155 -19.24 -3.90 3.34
N GLN A 156 -19.54 -3.27 2.21
CA GLN A 156 -20.80 -3.55 1.50
C GLN A 156 -20.92 -5.04 1.11
N THR A 157 -19.83 -5.67 0.69
CA THR A 157 -19.82 -7.11 0.38
C THR A 157 -19.92 -8.02 1.60
N LEU A 158 -19.55 -7.53 2.79
CA LEU A 158 -19.70 -8.27 4.05
C LEU A 158 -21.16 -8.30 4.51
N TYR A 159 -21.84 -7.14 4.53
CA TYR A 159 -23.19 -7.00 5.09
C TYR A 159 -24.31 -7.39 4.12
N SER A 160 -24.16 -7.10 2.83
CA SER A 160 -25.20 -7.34 1.82
C SER A 160 -25.08 -8.71 1.16
N GLY A 161 -24.16 -9.56 1.63
CA GLY A 161 -23.68 -10.73 0.89
C GLY A 161 -22.89 -10.31 -0.38
N PRO A 162 -22.41 -11.27 -1.18
CA PRO A 162 -21.83 -10.97 -2.49
C PRO A 162 -22.82 -10.07 -3.25
N PRO A 163 -22.41 -8.92 -3.81
CA PRO A 163 -23.30 -8.06 -4.57
C PRO A 163 -24.00 -8.93 -5.61
N ALA A 164 -25.34 -8.93 -5.61
CA ALA A 164 -26.21 -9.78 -6.42
C ALA A 164 -25.52 -10.12 -7.73
N LYS A 165 -25.00 -11.36 -7.84
CA LYS A 165 -23.97 -11.80 -8.80
C LYS A 165 -23.80 -10.76 -9.89
N LYS A 166 -22.86 -9.81 -9.75
CA LYS A 166 -22.57 -8.85 -10.84
C LYS A 166 -22.41 -9.72 -12.07
N LYS A 167 -23.40 -9.70 -12.98
CA LYS A 167 -23.52 -10.70 -14.04
C LYS A 167 -22.19 -10.72 -14.74
N TRP A 168 -21.48 -11.83 -14.60
CA TRP A 168 -20.30 -12.07 -15.41
C TRP A 168 -20.77 -11.92 -16.84
N THR A 169 -19.96 -11.26 -17.68
CA THR A 169 -20.24 -11.38 -19.10
C THR A 169 -20.13 -12.87 -19.43
N GLN A 170 -20.94 -13.36 -20.35
CA GLN A 170 -20.92 -14.79 -20.72
C GLN A 170 -19.50 -15.24 -21.14
N GLY A 171 -18.70 -14.32 -21.69
CA GLY A 171 -17.29 -14.54 -22.02
C GLY A 171 -16.38 -14.71 -20.80
N ASP A 172 -16.47 -13.84 -19.79
CA ASP A 172 -15.62 -13.93 -18.58
C ASP A 172 -15.86 -15.23 -17.80
N GLU A 173 -17.12 -15.67 -17.71
CA GLU A 173 -17.49 -16.91 -17.04
C GLU A 173 -16.89 -18.13 -17.76
N LEU A 174 -16.96 -18.15 -19.09
CA LEU A 174 -16.36 -19.23 -19.90
C LEU A 174 -14.83 -19.25 -19.75
N ILE A 175 -14.18 -18.08 -19.74
CA ILE A 175 -12.73 -17.96 -19.52
C ILE A 175 -12.36 -18.53 -18.13
N TYR A 176 -13.11 -18.19 -17.10
CA TYR A 176 -12.88 -18.70 -15.75
C TYR A 176 -13.00 -20.23 -15.68
N GLN A 177 -14.06 -20.79 -16.26
CA GLN A 177 -14.28 -22.24 -16.29
C GLN A 177 -13.17 -22.98 -17.04
N LYS A 178 -12.68 -22.43 -18.16
CA LYS A 178 -11.56 -23.01 -18.90
C LYS A 178 -10.24 -22.93 -18.11
N ALA A 179 -10.00 -21.83 -17.41
CA ALA A 179 -8.83 -21.69 -16.54
C ALA A 179 -8.88 -22.67 -15.36
N GLU A 180 -10.05 -22.86 -14.76
CA GLU A 180 -10.26 -23.86 -13.70
C GLU A 180 -10.01 -25.28 -14.20
N GLN A 181 -10.58 -25.65 -15.36
CA GLN A 181 -10.32 -26.95 -15.98
C GLN A 181 -8.84 -27.17 -16.29
N PHE A 182 -8.14 -26.15 -16.78
CA PHE A 182 -6.71 -26.24 -17.05
C PHE A 182 -5.91 -26.45 -15.75
N TYR A 183 -6.23 -25.68 -14.70
CA TYR A 183 -5.63 -25.79 -13.37
C TYR A 183 -5.85 -27.17 -12.74
N GLU A 184 -7.06 -27.72 -12.84
CA GLU A 184 -7.41 -29.03 -12.28
C GLU A 184 -6.77 -30.20 -13.05
N LYS A 185 -6.69 -30.10 -14.38
CA LYS A 185 -6.09 -31.15 -15.21
C LYS A 185 -4.58 -31.29 -15.01
N ARG A 186 -3.87 -30.18 -14.74
CA ARG A 186 -2.41 -30.17 -14.53
C ARG A 186 -1.62 -30.78 -15.69
N GLU A 187 -2.10 -30.53 -16.91
CA GLU A 187 -1.51 -31.04 -18.15
C GLU A 187 -1.27 -29.89 -19.13
N ALA A 188 -0.03 -29.72 -19.57
CA ALA A 188 0.34 -28.74 -20.60
C ALA A 188 1.44 -29.30 -21.51
N ARG A 189 1.39 -28.96 -22.80
CA ARG A 189 2.43 -29.33 -23.79
C ARG A 189 3.16 -28.10 -24.27
N LEU A 190 4.47 -28.18 -24.45
CA LEU A 190 5.24 -27.05 -24.98
C LEU A 190 4.70 -26.64 -26.36
N GLY A 191 4.48 -25.33 -26.56
CA GLY A 191 3.91 -24.80 -27.80
C GLY A 191 2.39 -24.92 -27.93
N GLN A 192 1.69 -25.53 -26.95
CA GLN A 192 0.24 -25.56 -26.93
C GLN A 192 -0.32 -24.14 -26.80
N ILE A 193 -1.27 -23.77 -27.67
CA ILE A 193 -2.01 -22.52 -27.57
C ILE A 193 -3.26 -22.77 -26.74
N LEU A 194 -3.43 -22.04 -25.64
CA LEU A 194 -4.64 -22.12 -24.81
C LEU A 194 -5.83 -21.47 -25.53
N ASP A 195 -7.00 -22.08 -25.36
CA ASP A 195 -8.26 -21.67 -26.01
C ASP A 195 -9.06 -20.64 -25.18
N PHE A 196 -8.40 -20.00 -24.21
CA PHE A 196 -8.88 -18.90 -23.39
C PHE A 196 -7.78 -17.85 -23.21
N GLY A 197 -8.16 -16.63 -22.82
CA GLY A 197 -7.24 -15.51 -22.62
C GLY A 197 -7.30 -14.96 -21.19
N GLU A 198 -6.58 -13.87 -20.97
CA GLU A 198 -6.67 -13.13 -19.72
C GLU A 198 -8.04 -12.47 -19.54
N SER A 199 -8.42 -12.29 -18.29
CA SER A 199 -9.62 -11.57 -17.87
C SER A 199 -9.37 -10.92 -16.50
N VAL A 200 -10.41 -10.36 -15.89
CA VAL A 200 -10.30 -9.86 -14.51
C VAL A 200 -9.98 -10.97 -13.50
N ASN A 201 -10.30 -12.23 -13.83
CA ASN A 201 -10.09 -13.40 -12.99
C ASN A 201 -9.02 -14.36 -13.51
N VAL A 202 -8.35 -14.06 -14.63
CA VAL A 202 -7.30 -14.92 -15.21
C VAL A 202 -6.14 -14.07 -15.67
N GLU A 203 -4.92 -14.39 -15.25
CA GLU A 203 -3.68 -13.70 -15.65
C GLU A 203 -2.63 -14.73 -16.08
N PHE A 204 -1.91 -14.44 -17.16
CA PHE A 204 -0.81 -15.26 -17.69
C PHE A 204 0.52 -14.55 -17.53
N LYS A 205 1.57 -15.29 -17.18
CA LYS A 205 2.95 -14.78 -17.24
C LYS A 205 3.89 -15.84 -17.79
N SER A 206 4.77 -15.48 -18.71
CA SER A 206 5.68 -16.46 -19.33
C SER A 206 6.84 -16.82 -18.42
N PHE A 207 7.64 -15.83 -18.02
CA PHE A 207 8.90 -15.99 -17.26
C PHE A 207 9.91 -17.02 -17.83
N ASP A 208 9.70 -17.49 -19.06
CA ASP A 208 10.56 -18.48 -19.75
C ASP A 208 12.01 -17.99 -19.92
N SER A 209 12.21 -16.69 -20.22
CA SER A 209 13.53 -16.08 -20.43
C SER A 209 14.17 -15.50 -19.16
N GLU A 210 13.56 -15.72 -17.99
CA GLU A 210 14.01 -15.09 -16.76
C GLU A 210 15.23 -15.81 -16.17
N LYS A 211 16.38 -15.12 -16.18
CA LYS A 211 17.64 -15.67 -15.64
C LYS A 211 17.60 -15.90 -14.14
N ASN A 212 16.74 -15.17 -13.42
CA ASN A 212 16.54 -15.33 -11.99
C ASN A 212 15.04 -15.38 -11.67
N LEU A 213 14.44 -16.54 -11.94
CA LEU A 213 13.02 -16.80 -11.69
C LEU A 213 12.66 -16.53 -10.22
N GLU A 214 13.52 -16.92 -9.28
CA GLU A 214 13.29 -16.73 -7.85
C GLU A 214 13.11 -15.26 -7.50
N LYS A 215 14.03 -14.41 -7.92
CA LYS A 215 13.94 -12.96 -7.72
C LYS A 215 12.67 -12.40 -8.36
N ARG A 216 12.37 -12.81 -9.59
CA ARG A 216 11.20 -12.34 -10.33
C ARG A 216 9.89 -12.70 -9.64
N LEU A 217 9.77 -13.92 -9.13
CA LEU A 217 8.61 -14.39 -8.38
C LEU A 217 8.49 -13.63 -7.05
N LYS A 218 9.58 -13.49 -6.29
CA LYS A 218 9.59 -12.72 -5.03
C LYS A 218 9.15 -11.26 -5.24
N GLU A 219 9.52 -10.65 -6.36
CA GLU A 219 9.17 -9.26 -6.68
C GLU A 219 7.74 -9.11 -7.22
N ASN A 220 7.22 -10.05 -8.01
CA ASN A 220 5.99 -9.83 -8.77
C ASN A 220 4.80 -10.67 -8.29
N LEU A 221 5.01 -11.85 -7.71
CA LEU A 221 3.91 -12.72 -7.29
C LEU A 221 3.04 -12.07 -6.20
N PRO A 222 3.59 -11.41 -5.15
CA PRO A 222 2.78 -10.75 -4.12
C PRO A 222 1.77 -9.72 -4.69
N LYS A 223 2.15 -9.01 -5.76
CA LYS A 223 1.29 -8.06 -6.46
C LYS A 223 0.02 -8.72 -7.00
N TYR A 224 0.15 -9.87 -7.67
CA TYR A 224 -0.99 -10.58 -8.24
C TYR A 224 -1.85 -11.23 -7.16
N LEU A 225 -1.23 -11.82 -6.13
CA LEU A 225 -1.94 -12.42 -5.01
C LEU A 225 -2.77 -11.38 -4.25
N SER A 226 -2.20 -10.20 -3.98
CA SER A 226 -2.92 -9.05 -3.41
C SER A 226 -4.09 -8.64 -4.31
N ALA A 227 -3.85 -8.49 -5.62
CA ALA A 227 -4.87 -8.03 -6.56
C ALA A 227 -6.07 -8.98 -6.68
N PHE A 228 -5.83 -10.28 -6.80
CA PHE A 228 -6.90 -11.28 -6.86
C PHE A 228 -7.64 -11.40 -5.52
N GLY A 229 -6.90 -11.47 -4.41
CA GLY A 229 -7.49 -11.51 -3.06
C GLY A 229 -8.35 -10.28 -2.76
N ASN A 230 -7.93 -9.10 -3.19
CA ASN A 230 -8.69 -7.86 -3.02
C ASN A 230 -9.87 -7.71 -3.97
N THR A 231 -10.01 -8.57 -4.98
CA THR A 231 -11.12 -8.52 -5.94
C THR A 231 -12.03 -9.73 -5.83
N LYS A 232 -12.20 -10.51 -6.91
CA LYS A 232 -13.12 -11.64 -7.01
C LYS A 232 -12.40 -12.99 -6.95
N GLY A 233 -11.13 -13.01 -6.56
CA GLY A 233 -10.28 -14.18 -6.73
C GLY A 233 -10.00 -14.45 -8.21
N GLY A 234 -9.34 -15.57 -8.51
CA GLY A 234 -8.99 -15.90 -9.89
C GLY A 234 -7.87 -16.92 -10.00
N PHE A 235 -7.37 -17.04 -11.21
CA PHE A 235 -6.26 -17.89 -11.58
C PHE A 235 -5.08 -17.05 -12.09
N LEU A 236 -3.90 -17.29 -11.53
CA LEU A 236 -2.63 -16.85 -12.10
C LEU A 236 -1.94 -18.08 -12.67
N ILE A 237 -1.52 -18.04 -13.92
CA ILE A 237 -0.83 -19.15 -14.57
C ILE A 237 0.53 -18.64 -15.09
N ILE A 238 1.59 -19.15 -14.49
CA ILE A 238 2.97 -18.84 -14.86
C ILE A 238 3.51 -19.96 -15.76
N GLY A 239 4.26 -19.60 -16.80
CA GLY A 239 4.70 -20.48 -17.90
C GLY A 239 3.85 -20.37 -19.16
N VAL A 240 3.03 -19.32 -19.29
CA VAL A 240 2.20 -19.05 -20.49
C VAL A 240 2.46 -17.63 -21.00
N ASP A 241 2.73 -17.50 -22.30
CA ASP A 241 2.89 -16.20 -22.93
C ASP A 241 1.55 -15.46 -23.04
N ASP A 242 1.51 -14.23 -22.53
CA ASP A 242 0.32 -13.39 -22.43
C ASP A 242 -0.29 -13.08 -23.83
N ARG A 243 0.56 -12.74 -24.81
CA ARG A 243 0.09 -12.31 -26.14
C ARG A 243 -0.37 -13.47 -27.01
N SER A 244 0.46 -14.51 -27.10
CA SER A 244 0.20 -15.65 -27.97
C SER A 244 -0.65 -16.73 -27.30
N LYS A 245 -0.79 -16.69 -25.98
CA LYS A 245 -1.44 -17.73 -25.15
C LYS A 245 -0.75 -19.08 -25.25
N THR A 246 0.53 -19.07 -25.60
CA THR A 246 1.32 -20.28 -25.83
C THR A 246 1.96 -20.74 -24.53
N VAL A 247 1.86 -22.04 -24.25
CA VAL A 247 2.60 -22.71 -23.17
C VAL A 247 4.09 -22.68 -23.51
N VAL A 248 4.87 -22.03 -22.66
CA VAL A 248 6.32 -21.91 -22.78
C VAL A 248 7.07 -22.54 -21.60
N GLY A 249 6.39 -22.71 -20.46
CA GLY A 249 6.99 -23.18 -19.22
C GLY A 249 7.85 -22.12 -18.53
N CYS A 250 8.30 -22.42 -17.33
CA CYS A 250 9.25 -21.62 -16.57
C CYS A 250 10.19 -22.52 -15.74
N GLY A 251 11.29 -21.93 -15.23
CA GLY A 251 12.23 -22.63 -14.34
C GLY A 251 12.97 -23.77 -15.02
N ARG A 252 13.39 -23.56 -16.27
CA ARG A 252 14.13 -24.55 -17.05
C ARG A 252 15.33 -25.10 -16.27
N GLY A 253 15.38 -26.42 -16.12
CA GLY A 253 16.44 -27.12 -15.40
C GLY A 253 16.38 -27.00 -13.86
N MET A 254 15.35 -26.34 -13.32
CA MET A 254 15.07 -26.32 -11.88
C MET A 254 14.43 -27.65 -11.46
N ASP A 255 14.71 -28.11 -10.25
CA ASP A 255 13.99 -29.25 -9.69
C ASP A 255 12.60 -28.81 -9.17
N ALA A 256 11.61 -29.68 -9.31
CA ALA A 256 10.22 -29.39 -8.93
C ALA A 256 10.09 -29.04 -7.43
N GLN A 257 10.84 -29.72 -6.57
CA GLN A 257 10.76 -29.53 -5.11
C GLN A 257 11.25 -28.14 -4.69
N THR A 258 12.36 -27.65 -5.26
CA THR A 258 12.84 -26.29 -5.04
C THR A 258 11.83 -25.27 -5.54
N MET A 259 11.20 -25.51 -6.69
CA MET A 259 10.14 -24.65 -7.20
C MET A 259 8.95 -24.58 -6.24
N GLU A 260 8.43 -25.72 -5.81
CA GLU A 260 7.32 -25.82 -4.85
C GLU A 260 7.64 -25.11 -3.54
N GLN A 261 8.81 -25.35 -2.95
CA GLN A 261 9.24 -24.71 -1.70
C GLN A 261 9.28 -23.19 -1.84
N MET A 262 9.90 -22.69 -2.90
CA MET A 262 9.98 -21.27 -3.19
C MET A 262 8.59 -20.62 -3.34
N ILE A 263 7.68 -21.28 -4.07
CA ILE A 263 6.31 -20.81 -4.25
C ILE A 263 5.55 -20.80 -2.92
N GLN A 264 5.66 -21.87 -2.14
CA GLN A 264 5.00 -21.98 -0.83
C GLN A 264 5.47 -20.88 0.13
N GLU A 265 6.76 -20.56 0.15
CA GLU A 265 7.28 -19.45 0.95
C GLU A 265 6.65 -18.10 0.56
N ILE A 266 6.49 -17.83 -0.74
CA ILE A 266 5.88 -16.59 -1.21
C ILE A 266 4.39 -16.55 -0.84
N CYS A 267 3.66 -17.66 -1.03
CA CYS A 267 2.25 -17.79 -0.65
C CYS A 267 2.05 -17.58 0.86
N ASN A 268 2.89 -18.20 1.69
CA ASN A 268 2.84 -18.04 3.16
C ASN A 268 3.08 -16.58 3.58
N ARG A 269 4.02 -15.89 2.92
CA ARG A 269 4.25 -14.45 3.16
C ARG A 269 3.08 -13.58 2.72
N ALA A 270 2.40 -13.92 1.63
CA ALA A 270 1.20 -13.21 1.20
C ALA A 270 0.03 -13.45 2.18
N GLN A 271 -0.12 -14.68 2.67
CA GLN A 271 -1.13 -15.05 3.67
C GLN A 271 -0.94 -14.29 4.99
N SER A 272 0.30 -14.12 5.47
CA SER A 272 0.58 -13.33 6.67
C SER A 272 0.33 -11.83 6.50
N ARG A 273 0.05 -11.38 5.26
CA ARG A 273 -0.31 -10.01 4.90
C ARG A 273 -1.80 -9.84 4.58
N ALA A 274 -2.63 -10.86 4.85
CA ALA A 274 -4.07 -10.77 4.77
C ALA A 274 -4.66 -10.38 6.14
N PHE A 275 -5.39 -9.26 6.19
CA PHE A 275 -5.95 -8.72 7.43
C PHE A 275 -7.43 -8.41 7.29
N HIS A 276 -8.17 -8.77 8.35
CA HIS A 276 -9.59 -8.44 8.48
C HIS A 276 -9.77 -6.97 8.85
N LEU A 277 -10.82 -6.35 8.30
CA LEU A 277 -11.31 -5.05 8.76
C LEU A 277 -11.83 -5.17 10.20
N LEU A 278 -11.85 -4.05 10.95
CA LEU A 278 -12.18 -4.06 12.39
C LEU A 278 -13.58 -4.64 12.68
N ASP A 279 -14.53 -4.43 11.76
CA ASP A 279 -15.92 -4.85 11.86
C ASP A 279 -16.22 -6.15 11.07
N CYS A 280 -15.21 -6.89 10.63
CA CYS A 280 -15.42 -8.16 9.93
C CYS A 280 -15.84 -9.29 10.89
N ALA A 281 -17.04 -9.83 10.68
CA ALA A 281 -17.57 -10.94 11.47
C ALA A 281 -17.08 -12.33 11.03
N ARG A 282 -16.65 -12.50 9.77
CA ARG A 282 -16.29 -13.81 9.21
C ARG A 282 -15.03 -14.40 9.85
N LYS A 283 -13.99 -13.56 9.99
CA LYS A 283 -12.67 -13.91 10.56
C LYS A 283 -12.04 -15.20 9.98
N GLU A 284 -12.39 -15.54 8.73
CA GLU A 284 -11.86 -16.70 8.00
C GLU A 284 -10.39 -16.50 7.66
N GLU A 285 -9.60 -17.58 7.72
CA GLU A 285 -8.24 -17.56 7.19
C GLU A 285 -8.26 -17.49 5.66
N TRP A 286 -7.26 -16.83 5.09
CA TRP A 286 -7.08 -16.72 3.65
C TRP A 286 -5.83 -17.46 3.23
N SER A 287 -5.96 -18.42 2.33
CA SER A 287 -4.85 -19.20 1.79
C SER A 287 -4.95 -19.24 0.27
N VAL A 288 -3.81 -19.33 -0.39
CA VAL A 288 -3.72 -19.50 -1.84
C VAL A 288 -3.43 -20.96 -2.12
N ASP A 289 -4.20 -21.54 -3.04
CA ASP A 289 -3.93 -22.88 -3.56
C ASP A 289 -3.00 -22.75 -4.76
N CYS A 290 -1.95 -23.57 -4.82
CA CYS A 290 -0.92 -23.50 -5.85
C CYS A 290 -0.48 -24.88 -6.28
N GLU A 291 -0.27 -25.03 -7.58
CA GLU A 291 0.09 -26.30 -8.21
C GLU A 291 1.25 -26.10 -9.17
N VAL A 292 2.25 -26.97 -9.06
CA VAL A 292 3.41 -27.02 -9.96
C VAL A 292 3.31 -28.32 -10.76
N PHE A 293 3.33 -28.23 -12.08
CA PHE A 293 3.31 -29.42 -12.93
C PHE A 293 4.19 -29.25 -14.17
N GLU A 294 4.82 -30.34 -14.58
CA GLU A 294 5.79 -30.36 -15.67
C GLU A 294 5.11 -30.17 -17.03
N VAL A 295 5.78 -29.43 -17.92
CA VAL A 295 5.37 -29.27 -19.32
C VAL A 295 5.84 -30.48 -20.11
N MET A 296 4.91 -31.14 -20.81
CA MET A 296 5.24 -32.27 -21.68
C MET A 296 6.08 -31.80 -22.88
N GLU A 297 7.29 -32.34 -23.00
CA GLU A 297 8.30 -32.04 -24.03
C GLU A 297 8.84 -33.32 -24.69
N ASN A 298 9.62 -33.17 -25.77
CA ASN A 298 10.33 -34.29 -26.40
C ASN A 298 11.46 -34.78 -25.48
N SER A 299 11.78 -36.08 -25.56
CA SER A 299 12.79 -36.69 -24.70
C SER A 299 14.17 -36.02 -24.80
N GLY A 300 14.74 -35.63 -23.66
CA GLY A 300 16.12 -35.13 -23.54
C GLY A 300 16.26 -33.62 -23.32
N GLU A 301 15.17 -32.86 -23.27
CA GLU A 301 15.20 -31.46 -22.84
C GLU A 301 15.20 -31.31 -21.31
N GLU A 302 15.72 -30.18 -20.82
CA GLU A 302 15.65 -29.82 -19.41
C GLU A 302 14.19 -29.53 -19.01
N PRO A 303 13.73 -30.01 -17.83
CA PRO A 303 12.34 -29.86 -17.43
C PRO A 303 11.96 -28.39 -17.29
N ARG A 304 10.69 -28.09 -17.60
CA ARG A 304 10.05 -26.79 -17.40
C ARG A 304 8.68 -27.01 -16.78
N TYR A 305 8.18 -26.00 -16.08
CA TYR A 305 6.95 -26.13 -15.31
C TYR A 305 5.93 -25.05 -15.64
N ILE A 306 4.67 -25.39 -15.46
CA ILE A 306 3.60 -24.44 -15.20
C ILE A 306 3.46 -24.30 -13.68
N VAL A 307 3.31 -23.06 -13.21
CA VAL A 307 2.87 -22.77 -11.85
C VAL A 307 1.50 -22.13 -11.91
N GLY A 308 0.49 -22.90 -11.51
CA GLY A 308 -0.88 -22.42 -11.39
C GLY A 308 -1.18 -21.96 -9.96
N PHE A 309 -1.95 -20.88 -9.82
CA PHE A 309 -2.47 -20.42 -8.53
C PHE A 309 -3.98 -20.27 -8.62
N LYS A 310 -4.72 -20.87 -7.71
CA LYS A 310 -6.14 -20.59 -7.46
C LYS A 310 -6.23 -19.67 -6.23
N VAL A 311 -6.43 -18.38 -6.50
CA VAL A 311 -6.47 -17.35 -5.46
C VAL A 311 -7.93 -17.07 -5.09
N PRO A 312 -8.38 -17.38 -3.86
CA PRO A 312 -9.73 -17.06 -3.45
C PRO A 312 -9.91 -15.56 -3.21
N ALA A 313 -11.12 -15.06 -3.44
CA ALA A 313 -11.49 -13.71 -3.04
C ALA A 313 -11.41 -13.60 -1.51
N PHE A 314 -10.72 -12.58 -1.00
CA PHE A 314 -10.68 -12.31 0.43
C PHE A 314 -11.75 -11.29 0.81
N CYS A 315 -12.41 -11.53 1.95
CA CYS A 315 -13.48 -10.67 2.42
C CYS A 315 -13.01 -9.26 2.85
N CYS A 316 -11.73 -9.10 3.16
CA CYS A 316 -11.13 -7.84 3.62
C CYS A 316 -9.94 -7.44 2.74
N ALA A 317 -8.74 -7.25 3.32
CA ALA A 317 -7.59 -6.69 2.64
C ALA A 317 -6.40 -7.67 2.61
N VAL A 318 -5.81 -7.85 1.43
CA VAL A 318 -4.54 -8.57 1.23
C VAL A 318 -3.51 -7.57 0.72
N PHE A 319 -2.42 -7.37 1.45
CA PHE A 319 -1.37 -6.43 1.06
C PHE A 319 -0.31 -7.12 0.20
N GLU A 320 0.14 -6.44 -0.86
CA GLU A 320 1.33 -6.85 -1.61
C GLU A 320 2.57 -6.72 -0.73
N ASP A 321 2.71 -5.56 -0.09
CA ASP A 321 3.81 -5.21 0.79
C ASP A 321 3.39 -4.20 1.86
N ASN A 322 4.31 -3.82 2.74
CA ASN A 322 4.05 -2.80 3.74
C ASN A 322 3.58 -1.49 3.08
N PRO A 323 2.51 -0.86 3.57
CA PRO A 323 2.14 0.47 3.11
C PRO A 323 3.30 1.43 3.35
N LYS A 324 3.64 2.26 2.36
CA LYS A 324 4.63 3.32 2.51
C LYS A 324 4.01 4.49 3.28
N CYS A 325 3.87 4.30 4.58
CA CYS A 325 3.26 5.23 5.51
C CYS A 325 4.10 5.31 6.78
N TRP A 326 4.57 6.51 7.13
CA TRP A 326 5.45 6.72 8.28
C TRP A 326 4.78 7.59 9.33
N HIS A 327 5.22 7.42 10.57
CA HIS A 327 4.93 8.33 11.68
C HIS A 327 6.18 8.49 12.55
N ILE A 328 6.12 9.42 13.50
CA ILE A 328 7.11 9.57 14.53
C ILE A 328 6.63 8.84 15.78
N GLU A 329 7.49 7.99 16.31
CA GLU A 329 7.29 7.28 17.57
C GLU A 329 8.63 7.13 18.26
N ASN A 330 8.68 7.45 19.56
CA ASN A 330 9.90 7.46 20.36
C ASN A 330 11.03 8.26 19.67
N ASP A 331 10.68 9.45 19.16
CA ASP A 331 11.55 10.35 18.41
C ASP A 331 12.17 9.75 17.14
N ALA A 332 11.65 8.64 16.61
CA ALA A 332 12.14 7.98 15.41
C ALA A 332 11.07 7.94 14.33
N ILE A 333 11.49 8.09 13.07
CA ILE A 333 10.60 7.88 11.92
C ILE A 333 10.43 6.37 11.73
N THR A 334 9.22 5.88 11.95
CA THR A 334 8.87 4.46 11.90
C THR A 334 7.88 4.19 10.77
N LEU A 335 8.12 3.11 10.03
CA LEU A 335 7.21 2.62 9.00
C LEU A 335 6.06 1.84 9.66
N LEU A 336 4.81 2.11 9.28
CA LEU A 336 3.68 1.32 9.75
C LEU A 336 3.67 -0.05 9.07
N ASP A 337 3.49 -1.10 9.88
CA ASP A 337 3.12 -2.41 9.35
C ASP A 337 1.67 -2.39 8.82
N PRO A 338 1.29 -3.30 7.90
CA PRO A 338 -0.02 -3.30 7.27
C PRO A 338 -1.19 -3.38 8.24
N ARG A 339 -1.04 -4.14 9.33
CA ARG A 339 -2.10 -4.32 10.33
C ARG A 339 -2.34 -3.04 11.09
N SER A 340 -1.28 -2.46 11.66
CA SER A 340 -1.38 -1.18 12.38
C SER A 340 -1.89 -0.06 11.49
N TRP A 341 -1.46 -0.02 10.23
CA TRP A 341 -1.96 0.95 9.25
C TRP A 341 -3.46 0.79 8.99
N LEU A 342 -3.92 -0.44 8.74
CA LEU A 342 -5.32 -0.75 8.46
C LEU A 342 -6.21 -0.46 9.68
N GLU A 343 -5.73 -0.73 10.88
CA GLU A 343 -6.45 -0.38 12.12
C GLU A 343 -6.55 1.14 12.27
N LYS A 344 -5.43 1.86 12.14
CA LYS A 344 -5.37 3.33 12.30
C LYS A 344 -6.20 4.09 11.27
N ILE A 345 -6.26 3.62 10.02
CA ILE A 345 -7.04 4.29 8.97
C ILE A 345 -8.56 4.14 9.18
N GLN A 346 -8.97 3.11 9.93
CA GLN A 346 -10.38 2.82 10.23
C GLN A 346 -10.86 3.46 11.55
N LEU A 347 -9.96 4.06 12.33
CA LEU A 347 -10.33 4.65 13.62
C LEU A 347 -11.42 5.71 13.43
N CYS A 348 -12.49 5.55 14.19
CA CYS A 348 -13.59 6.49 14.26
C CYS A 348 -13.84 6.87 15.72
N ASP A 349 -14.60 7.95 15.91
CA ASP A 349 -15.10 8.29 17.23
C ASP A 349 -15.84 7.11 17.88
N PRO A 350 -15.66 6.88 19.19
CA PRO A 350 -16.45 5.92 19.93
C PRO A 350 -17.95 6.13 19.68
N GLY A 351 -18.63 5.11 19.16
CA GLY A 351 -20.08 5.11 18.92
C GLY A 351 -20.88 4.47 20.05
N ASN A 352 -20.34 4.42 21.28
CA ASN A 352 -21.01 3.76 22.40
C ASN A 352 -21.99 4.70 23.12
N GLU A 353 -22.87 4.12 23.93
CA GLU A 353 -23.92 4.87 24.64
C GLU A 353 -23.33 5.96 25.55
N LEU A 354 -22.12 5.74 26.09
CA LEU A 354 -21.42 6.71 26.92
C LEU A 354 -21.00 7.97 26.14
N SER A 355 -20.42 7.84 24.94
CA SER A 355 -19.98 9.00 24.15
C SER A 355 -21.14 9.87 23.69
N SER A 356 -22.33 9.29 23.47
CA SER A 356 -23.57 10.02 23.15
C SER A 356 -24.05 10.95 24.27
N ARG A 357 -23.57 10.75 25.50
CA ARG A 357 -23.93 11.55 26.69
C ARG A 357 -23.07 12.80 26.86
N PHE A 358 -22.06 13.00 26.02
CA PHE A 358 -21.16 14.15 26.06
C PHE A 358 -21.21 14.97 24.78
N ASN A 359 -20.95 16.27 24.89
CA ASN A 359 -20.76 17.14 23.74
C ASN A 359 -19.42 16.85 23.09
N LYS A 360 -19.44 16.42 21.83
CA LYS A 360 -18.22 16.19 21.06
C LYS A 360 -17.56 17.52 20.71
N VAL A 361 -16.33 17.72 21.19
CA VAL A 361 -15.53 18.93 20.94
C VAL A 361 -14.51 18.69 19.83
N LEU A 362 -13.87 17.51 19.82
CA LEU A 362 -12.94 17.10 18.78
C LEU A 362 -13.23 15.67 18.33
N SER A 363 -13.51 15.52 17.03
CA SER A 363 -13.76 14.24 16.36
C SER A 363 -12.45 13.58 15.96
N LEU A 364 -12.26 12.30 16.33
CA LEU A 364 -11.16 11.45 15.87
C LEU A 364 -11.13 11.27 14.35
N LYS A 365 -12.30 11.34 13.71
CA LYS A 365 -12.43 11.20 12.26
C LYS A 365 -11.86 12.40 11.55
N ASP A 366 -11.96 13.59 12.13
CA ASP A 366 -11.64 14.84 11.45
C ASP A 366 -10.32 15.44 11.96
N SER A 367 -9.86 15.02 13.14
CA SER A 367 -8.63 15.48 13.77
C SER A 367 -7.35 14.84 13.21
N PRO A 368 -6.19 15.44 13.49
CA PRO A 368 -4.90 14.81 13.26
C PRO A 368 -4.72 13.37 13.70
N PRO A 369 -3.82 12.61 13.07
CA PRO A 369 -3.74 11.18 13.33
C PRO A 369 -3.27 10.84 14.75
N GLN A 370 -2.54 11.74 15.40
CA GLN A 370 -2.12 11.61 16.80
C GLN A 370 -3.15 12.14 17.81
N CYS A 371 -4.14 12.92 17.36
CA CYS A 371 -5.16 13.45 18.27
C CYS A 371 -6.08 12.34 18.79
N ARG A 372 -6.55 12.53 20.02
CA ARG A 372 -7.60 11.72 20.64
C ARG A 372 -8.92 12.47 20.55
N ALA A 373 -10.04 11.75 20.58
CA ALA A 373 -11.35 12.38 20.64
C ALA A 373 -11.47 13.15 21.95
N VAL A 374 -12.01 14.36 21.88
CA VAL A 374 -12.26 15.21 23.04
C VAL A 374 -13.76 15.39 23.19
N TYR A 375 -14.23 15.03 24.38
CA TYR A 375 -15.62 15.15 24.78
C TYR A 375 -15.69 16.12 25.97
N SER A 376 -16.72 16.96 25.98
CA SER A 376 -17.00 17.87 27.09
C SER A 376 -18.40 17.61 27.65
N THR A 377 -18.61 18.00 28.91
CA THR A 377 -19.94 18.13 29.48
C THR A 377 -20.09 19.57 29.97
N GLN A 378 -21.19 20.22 29.63
CA GLN A 378 -21.50 21.58 30.11
C GLN A 378 -22.03 21.56 31.56
N ASP A 379 -22.49 20.41 32.05
CA ASP A 379 -23.18 20.29 33.34
C ASP A 379 -22.80 18.95 34.01
N ILE A 380 -21.72 19.00 34.81
CA ILE A 380 -21.21 17.84 35.56
C ILE A 380 -22.27 17.31 36.52
N THR A 381 -23.09 18.19 37.09
CA THR A 381 -24.11 17.85 38.09
C THR A 381 -25.22 16.98 37.49
N LYS A 382 -25.76 17.36 36.32
CA LYS A 382 -26.72 16.52 35.58
C LYS A 382 -26.14 15.18 35.14
N LEU A 383 -24.84 15.14 34.84
CA LEU A 383 -24.15 13.91 34.45
C LEU A 383 -23.99 12.96 35.66
N GLN A 384 -23.66 13.51 36.84
CA GLN A 384 -23.59 12.76 38.09
C GLN A 384 -24.96 12.21 38.48
N GLU A 385 -26.01 13.03 38.44
CA GLU A 385 -27.39 12.57 38.66
C GLU A 385 -27.70 11.42 37.70
N ARG A 386 -27.54 11.59 36.38
CA ARG A 386 -27.87 10.55 35.38
C ARG A 386 -27.02 9.27 35.45
N ILE A 387 -25.76 9.34 35.88
CA ILE A 387 -24.88 8.17 35.97
C ILE A 387 -25.08 7.42 37.29
N PHE A 388 -25.36 8.13 38.38
CA PHE A 388 -25.44 7.55 39.72
C PHE A 388 -26.87 7.42 40.28
N SER A 389 -27.92 7.86 39.57
CA SER A 389 -29.33 7.73 39.99
C SER A 389 -29.92 6.31 39.88
N GLY A 390 -29.08 5.29 39.64
CA GLY A 390 -29.47 3.88 39.64
C GLY A 390 -29.06 3.11 40.91
N LYS A 391 -28.71 3.80 42.00
CA LYS A 391 -28.49 3.19 43.32
C LYS A 391 -29.57 3.60 44.30
#